data_AF-A0AAU9J854-F1
#
_entry.id   AF-A0AAU9J854-F1
#
_cell.length_a   1.000
_cell.length_b   1.000
_cell.length_c   1.000
_cell.angle_alpha   90.00
_cell.angle_beta   90.00
_cell.angle_gamma   90.00
#
_symmetry.space_group_name_H-M   'P 1'
#
loop_
_entity.id
_entity.type
_entity.pdbx_description
1 polymer ?
#
loop_
_entity_poly.entity_id
_entity_poly.type
_entity_poly.pdbx_seq_one_letter_code
_entity_poly.pdbx_strand_id
1 'polypeptide(L)'
;MIQQRSMFADGFVERHDLEQYFWTEKTVSNLIHAIESYTNLLCIATPSLAHALHEEGREEALYDIDTRFSYLPKFRYYDLLNPEDVSEEFRIVVFDPPFFYIPMHKVFEAVCKVVSYNFNTKIMIAFLRREQNELFQYFRAFNIKPTNFLLEYATVSPNKWRNYCLYSNVDLPGIKRLNK
;
A
#
# COMPACT_ATOMS: atom_id res chain seq x y z
N MET A 1 -26.34 -2.58 -12.47
CA MET A 1 -25.27 -1.57 -12.65
C MET A 1 -24.24 -1.80 -11.56
N ILE A 2 -23.01 -2.18 -11.93
CA ILE A 2 -21.90 -2.21 -10.97
C ILE A 2 -21.60 -0.75 -10.68
N GLN A 3 -21.95 -0.28 -9.48
CA GLN A 3 -21.54 1.04 -9.03
C GLN A 3 -20.01 1.08 -9.09
N GLN A 4 -19.47 2.06 -9.82
CA GLN A 4 -18.03 2.27 -9.89
C GLN A 4 -17.56 2.60 -8.47
N ARG A 5 -16.73 1.73 -7.90
CA ARG A 5 -16.14 1.91 -6.56
C ARG A 5 -14.72 2.45 -6.62
N SER A 6 -14.22 2.64 -7.85
CA SER A 6 -12.86 3.08 -8.15
C SER A 6 -12.86 4.57 -8.36
N MET A 7 -11.83 5.21 -7.84
CA MET A 7 -11.55 6.64 -8.01
C MET A 7 -11.02 7.03 -9.39
N PHE A 8 -10.57 6.06 -10.18
CA PHE A 8 -10.01 6.34 -11.50
C PHE A 8 -11.12 6.54 -12.54
N ALA A 9 -10.84 7.40 -13.51
CA ALA A 9 -11.75 7.70 -14.61
C ALA A 9 -12.19 6.44 -15.38
N ASP A 10 -13.35 6.54 -16.03
CA ASP A 10 -13.87 5.51 -16.91
C ASP A 10 -12.84 5.06 -17.95
N GLY A 11 -12.63 3.74 -18.03
CA GLY A 11 -11.66 3.13 -18.94
C GLY A 11 -10.24 2.97 -18.37
N PHE A 12 -9.93 3.56 -17.21
CA PHE A 12 -8.67 3.28 -16.50
C PHE A 12 -8.82 1.99 -15.67
N VAL A 13 -8.53 0.86 -16.31
CA VAL A 13 -8.75 -0.47 -15.75
C VAL A 13 -7.52 -1.05 -15.05
N GLU A 14 -7.78 -1.91 -14.07
CA GLU A 14 -6.78 -2.72 -13.37
C GLU A 14 -6.00 -3.61 -14.33
N ARG A 15 -4.68 -3.71 -14.11
CA ARG A 15 -3.81 -4.67 -14.79
C ARG A 15 -3.66 -5.94 -13.97
N HIS A 16 -4.54 -6.90 -14.20
CA HIS A 16 -4.49 -8.20 -13.52
C HIS A 16 -3.26 -9.04 -13.87
N ASP A 17 -2.61 -8.77 -15.01
CA ASP A 17 -1.29 -9.32 -15.35
C ASP A 17 -0.20 -8.88 -14.35
N LEU A 18 -0.40 -7.75 -13.67
CA LEU A 18 0.44 -7.23 -12.60
C LEU A 18 -0.14 -7.49 -11.21
N GLU A 19 -1.20 -8.30 -11.08
CA GLU A 19 -1.99 -8.43 -9.82
C GLU A 19 -2.43 -7.09 -9.22
N GLN A 20 -2.66 -6.09 -10.06
CA GLN A 20 -3.13 -4.79 -9.62
C GLN A 20 -4.61 -4.88 -9.23
N TYR A 21 -4.92 -4.51 -7.99
CA TYR A 21 -6.28 -4.36 -7.49
C TYR A 21 -6.41 -3.00 -6.82
N PHE A 22 -7.30 -2.15 -7.33
CA PHE A 22 -7.51 -0.82 -6.78
C PHE A 22 -8.36 -0.88 -5.52
N TRP A 23 -7.99 -0.06 -4.54
CA TRP A 23 -8.82 0.15 -3.37
C TRP A 23 -10.09 0.91 -3.73
N THR A 24 -11.15 0.70 -2.94
CA THR A 24 -12.36 1.52 -3.08
C THR A 24 -12.11 2.96 -2.69
N GLU A 25 -12.89 3.91 -3.23
CA GLU A 25 -12.87 5.31 -2.80
C GLU A 25 -13.00 5.45 -1.27
N LYS A 26 -13.87 4.64 -0.66
CA LYS A 26 -14.06 4.60 0.79
C LYS A 26 -12.79 4.18 1.53
N THR A 27 -12.09 3.15 1.04
CA THR A 27 -10.82 2.70 1.63
C THR A 27 -9.77 3.80 1.54
N VAL A 28 -9.63 4.43 0.37
CA VAL A 28 -8.68 5.52 0.14
C VAL A 28 -8.99 6.74 1.01
N SER A 29 -10.25 7.18 1.05
CA SER A 29 -10.68 8.31 1.88
C SER A 29 -10.38 8.08 3.36
N ASN A 30 -10.68 6.89 3.88
CA ASN A 30 -10.39 6.55 5.27
C ASN A 30 -8.87 6.50 5.55
N LEU A 31 -8.07 6.00 4.59
CA LEU A 31 -6.62 6.03 4.71
C LEU A 31 -6.12 7.46 4.76
N ILE A 32 -6.48 8.31 3.80
CA ILE A 32 -6.09 9.72 3.74
C ILE A 32 -6.39 10.44 5.06
N HIS A 33 -7.59 10.28 5.60
CA HIS A 33 -7.93 10.87 6.90
C HIS A 33 -7.04 10.35 8.03
N ALA A 34 -6.71 9.05 8.05
CA ALA A 34 -5.82 8.48 9.06
C ALA A 34 -4.37 9.01 8.96
N ILE A 35 -3.90 9.33 7.76
CA ILE A 35 -2.52 9.79 7.50
C ILE A 35 -2.39 11.30 7.31
N GLU A 36 -3.45 12.08 7.54
CA GLU A 36 -3.49 13.53 7.23
C GLU A 36 -2.33 14.33 7.88
N SER A 37 -1.87 13.88 9.06
CA SER A 37 -0.77 14.50 9.81
C SER A 37 0.64 14.12 9.33
N TYR A 38 0.75 13.15 8.41
CA TYR A 38 2.02 12.72 7.83
C TYR A 38 2.29 13.45 6.53
N THR A 39 3.53 13.91 6.35
CA THR A 39 4.11 14.35 5.08
C THR A 39 5.26 13.43 4.69
N ASN A 40 5.70 13.49 3.43
CA ASN A 40 6.75 12.59 2.90
C ASN A 40 6.34 11.13 3.07
N LEU A 41 5.16 10.82 2.54
CA LEU A 41 4.62 9.48 2.43
C LEU A 41 5.15 8.83 1.16
N LEU A 42 5.41 7.53 1.25
CA LEU A 42 5.62 6.69 0.09
C LEU A 42 4.48 5.69 -0.09
N CYS A 43 3.87 5.73 -1.27
CA CYS A 43 3.00 4.71 -1.80
C CYS A 43 3.85 3.68 -2.58
N ILE A 44 3.84 2.40 -2.21
CA ILE A 44 4.44 1.34 -3.05
C ILE A 44 3.33 0.41 -3.54
N ALA A 45 3.18 0.27 -4.85
CA ALA A 45 2.08 -0.50 -5.46
C ALA A 45 0.67 -0.08 -4.97
N THR A 46 0.50 1.17 -4.53
CA THR A 46 -0.76 1.73 -4.03
C THR A 46 -1.19 2.95 -4.83
N PRO A 47 -1.34 2.82 -6.17
CA PRO A 47 -1.58 3.95 -7.05
C PRO A 47 -2.89 4.68 -6.74
N SER A 48 -3.91 3.95 -6.25
CA SER A 48 -5.16 4.55 -5.77
C SER A 48 -4.89 5.62 -4.72
N LEU A 49 -4.09 5.32 -3.69
CA LEU A 49 -3.81 6.30 -2.63
C LEU A 49 -2.99 7.48 -3.17
N ALA A 50 -1.95 7.23 -3.95
CA ALA A 50 -1.12 8.29 -4.53
C ALA A 50 -1.93 9.23 -5.44
N HIS A 51 -2.86 8.67 -6.23
CA HIS A 51 -3.73 9.46 -7.09
C HIS A 51 -4.67 10.37 -6.30
N ALA A 52 -5.40 9.88 -5.28
CA ALA A 52 -6.26 10.79 -4.48
C ALA A 52 -5.45 11.85 -3.75
N LEU A 53 -4.27 11.49 -3.21
CA LEU A 53 -3.41 12.47 -2.56
C LEU A 53 -3.03 13.60 -3.54
N HIS A 54 -2.76 13.26 -4.81
CA HIS A 54 -2.50 14.24 -5.86
C HIS A 54 -3.72 15.12 -6.16
N GLU A 55 -4.92 14.54 -6.25
CA GLU A 55 -6.18 15.29 -6.42
C GLU A 55 -6.46 16.25 -5.24
N GLU A 56 -5.99 15.92 -4.03
CA GLU A 56 -6.01 16.81 -2.84
C GLU A 56 -4.87 17.84 -2.81
N GLY A 57 -4.04 17.90 -3.86
CA GLY A 57 -2.93 18.83 -3.97
C GLY A 57 -1.67 18.41 -3.21
N ARG A 58 -1.56 17.14 -2.80
CA ARG A 58 -0.37 16.57 -2.15
C ARG A 58 0.51 15.85 -3.17
N GLU A 59 1.81 16.13 -3.12
CA GLU A 59 2.81 15.46 -3.96
C GLU A 59 3.56 14.39 -3.16
N GLU A 60 2.90 13.27 -2.88
CA GLU A 60 3.52 12.11 -2.22
C GLU A 60 4.15 11.16 -3.26
N ALA A 61 5.15 10.37 -2.86
CA ALA A 61 5.86 9.49 -3.78
C ALA A 61 5.02 8.25 -4.14
N LEU A 62 5.07 7.83 -5.41
CA LEU A 62 4.52 6.54 -5.86
C LEU A 62 5.62 5.71 -6.50
N TYR A 63 5.91 4.56 -5.91
CA TYR A 63 6.83 3.56 -6.44
C TYR A 63 6.01 2.39 -6.97
N ASP A 64 5.95 2.25 -8.29
CA ASP A 64 5.11 1.25 -8.96
C ASP A 64 5.79 0.77 -10.25
N ILE A 65 5.47 -0.44 -10.69
CA ILE A 65 5.93 -0.99 -11.98
C ILE A 65 5.08 -0.47 -13.14
N ASP A 66 3.85 -0.03 -12.87
CA ASP A 66 2.91 0.44 -13.87
C ASP A 66 3.16 1.90 -14.25
N THR A 67 3.88 2.11 -15.35
CA THR A 67 4.25 3.44 -15.85
C THR A 67 3.07 4.30 -16.30
N ARG A 68 1.84 3.76 -16.33
CA ARG A 68 0.63 4.58 -16.57
C ARG A 68 0.44 5.66 -15.51
N PHE A 69 1.05 5.51 -14.33
CA PHE A 69 1.03 6.51 -13.25
C PHE A 69 2.18 7.54 -13.32
N SER A 70 2.98 7.56 -14.38
CA SER A 70 4.10 8.50 -14.53
C SER A 70 3.68 9.97 -14.64
N TYR A 71 2.37 10.26 -14.71
CA TYR A 71 1.83 11.61 -14.60
C TYR A 71 1.89 12.18 -13.18
N LEU A 72 2.06 11.32 -12.15
CA LEU A 72 2.18 11.76 -10.77
C LEU A 72 3.57 12.40 -10.54
N PRO A 73 3.67 13.58 -9.88
CA PRO A 73 4.91 14.36 -9.81
C PRO A 73 6.14 13.63 -9.24
N LYS A 74 5.92 12.73 -8.28
CA LYS A 74 6.97 11.93 -7.62
C LYS A 74 6.85 10.44 -7.93
N PHE A 75 6.35 10.11 -9.12
CA PHE A 75 6.37 8.74 -9.60
C PHE A 75 7.82 8.27 -9.83
N ARG A 76 8.13 7.06 -9.35
CA ARG A 76 9.35 6.33 -9.72
C ARG A 76 8.95 4.93 -10.16
N TYR A 77 9.46 4.51 -11.32
CA TYR A 77 9.42 3.10 -11.70
C TYR A 77 10.20 2.29 -10.67
N TYR A 78 9.56 1.31 -10.03
CA TYR A 78 10.19 0.52 -8.98
C TYR A 78 9.78 -0.95 -9.10
N ASP A 79 10.74 -1.79 -9.49
CA ASP A 79 10.56 -3.24 -9.59
C ASP A 79 10.91 -3.91 -8.27
N LEU A 80 9.90 -4.44 -7.59
CA LEU A 80 10.06 -5.16 -6.32
C LEU A 80 10.92 -6.43 -6.45
N LEU A 81 11.08 -7.02 -7.64
CA LEU A 81 11.98 -8.15 -7.86
C LEU A 81 13.45 -7.73 -7.92
N ASN A 82 13.71 -6.48 -8.31
CA ASN A 82 15.04 -5.89 -8.48
C ASN A 82 15.14 -4.58 -7.68
N PRO A 83 15.03 -4.62 -6.34
CA PRO A 83 14.94 -3.41 -5.54
C PRO A 83 16.26 -2.63 -5.54
N GLU A 84 16.14 -1.32 -5.74
CA GLU A 84 17.26 -0.38 -5.69
C GLU A 84 17.26 0.42 -4.39
N ASP A 85 18.44 0.89 -3.98
CA ASP A 85 18.58 1.86 -2.91
C ASP A 85 17.91 3.20 -3.26
N VAL A 86 17.41 3.86 -2.22
CA VAL A 86 16.66 5.11 -2.33
C VAL A 86 17.26 6.11 -1.36
N SER A 87 17.52 7.33 -1.82
CA SER A 87 18.14 8.39 -1.01
C SER A 87 17.12 9.24 -0.22
N GLU A 88 15.83 9.08 -0.51
CA GLU A 88 14.75 9.83 0.13
C GLU A 88 14.38 9.24 1.50
N GLU A 89 14.07 10.10 2.46
CA GLU A 89 13.57 9.69 3.77
C GLU A 89 12.04 9.81 3.82
N PHE A 90 11.38 8.71 4.16
CA PHE A 90 9.92 8.65 4.28
C PHE A 90 9.48 8.55 5.74
N ARG A 91 8.47 9.34 6.11
CA ARG A 91 7.90 9.28 7.47
C ARG A 91 6.99 8.08 7.66
N ILE A 92 6.30 7.71 6.58
CA ILE A 92 5.41 6.56 6.52
C ILE A 92 5.43 5.94 5.12
N VAL A 93 5.41 4.61 5.07
CA VAL A 93 5.34 3.83 3.83
C VAL A 93 4.05 3.03 3.84
N VAL A 94 3.23 3.17 2.80
CA VAL A 94 1.97 2.45 2.62
C VAL A 94 2.07 1.62 1.36
N PHE A 95 1.86 0.31 1.47
CA PHE A 95 2.05 -0.58 0.32
C PHE A 95 1.09 -1.76 0.26
N ASP A 96 0.79 -2.16 -0.96
CA ASP A 96 -0.15 -3.23 -1.34
C ASP A 96 0.47 -4.05 -2.47
N PRO A 97 1.50 -4.85 -2.14
CA PRO A 97 2.28 -5.52 -3.15
C PRO A 97 1.49 -6.70 -3.75
N PRO A 98 1.83 -7.10 -4.98
CA PRO A 98 1.38 -8.37 -5.55
C PRO A 98 1.59 -9.55 -4.59
N PHE A 99 0.63 -10.47 -4.57
CA PHE A 99 0.59 -11.54 -3.57
C PHE A 99 1.23 -12.85 -4.05
N PHE A 100 1.17 -13.16 -5.35
CA PHE A 100 1.56 -14.50 -5.82
C PHE A 100 2.87 -14.53 -6.60
N TYR A 101 3.14 -13.56 -7.47
CA TYR A 101 4.34 -13.62 -8.33
C TYR A 101 5.62 -13.03 -7.70
N ILE A 102 5.50 -12.26 -6.60
CA ILE A 102 6.67 -11.69 -5.90
C ILE A 102 6.90 -12.46 -4.60
N PRO A 103 8.05 -13.15 -4.47
CA PRO A 103 8.40 -13.80 -3.21
C PRO A 103 8.44 -12.80 -2.05
N MET A 104 7.96 -13.19 -0.87
CA MET A 104 7.91 -12.30 0.31
C MET A 104 9.28 -11.71 0.68
N HIS A 105 10.37 -12.47 0.50
CA HIS A 105 11.72 -11.96 0.75
C HIS A 105 12.10 -10.77 -0.14
N LYS A 106 11.60 -10.73 -1.38
CA LYS A 106 11.79 -9.60 -2.31
C LYS A 106 10.99 -8.38 -1.92
N VAL A 107 9.73 -8.58 -1.51
CA VAL A 107 8.92 -7.50 -0.91
C VAL A 107 9.62 -6.91 0.32
N PHE A 108 10.16 -7.75 1.20
CA PHE A 108 10.91 -7.31 2.37
C PHE A 108 12.22 -6.58 2.02
N GLU A 109 13.00 -7.11 1.08
CA GLU A 109 14.23 -6.49 0.57
C GLU A 109 13.95 -5.09 0.01
N ALA A 110 12.92 -4.96 -0.83
CA ALA A 110 12.45 -3.69 -1.38
C ALA A 110 12.12 -2.66 -0.29
N VAL A 111 11.33 -3.05 0.71
CA VAL A 111 10.99 -2.14 1.81
C VAL A 111 12.23 -1.75 2.59
N CYS A 112 13.15 -2.68 2.87
CA CYS A 112 14.40 -2.38 3.59
C CYS A 112 15.27 -1.37 2.83
N LYS A 113 15.38 -1.51 1.51
CA LYS A 113 16.11 -0.58 0.64
C LYS A 113 15.51 0.82 0.66
N VAL A 114 14.19 0.90 0.54
CA VAL A 114 13.43 2.16 0.62
C VAL A 114 13.60 2.85 1.97
N VAL A 115 13.53 2.10 3.08
CA VAL A 115 13.64 2.70 4.42
C VAL A 115 15.09 2.81 4.91
N SER A 116 16.09 2.53 4.07
CA SER A 116 17.50 2.49 4.46
C SER A 116 17.75 1.64 5.73
N TYR A 117 17.08 0.49 5.83
CA TYR A 117 17.10 -0.42 6.99
C TYR A 117 16.68 0.24 8.32
N ASN A 118 16.00 1.38 8.30
CA ASN A 118 15.43 2.01 9.48
C ASN A 118 14.10 1.33 9.87
N PHE A 119 14.18 0.33 10.73
CA PHE A 119 13.01 -0.41 11.21
C PHE A 119 12.06 0.39 12.12
N ASN A 120 12.39 1.64 12.46
CA ASN A 120 11.50 2.56 13.17
C ASN A 120 10.55 3.33 12.26
N THR A 121 10.80 3.31 10.94
CA THR A 121 9.94 3.92 9.92
C THR A 121 8.53 3.35 10.04
N LYS A 122 7.51 4.23 9.93
CA LYS A 122 6.12 3.80 10.03
C LYS A 122 5.75 3.08 8.75
N ILE A 123 5.16 1.90 8.88
CA ILE A 123 4.76 1.11 7.72
C ILE A 123 3.34 0.59 7.87
N MET A 124 2.64 0.53 6.74
CA MET A 124 1.31 -0.02 6.59
C MET A 124 1.30 -0.95 5.37
N ILE A 125 0.90 -2.20 5.56
CA ILE A 125 0.93 -3.26 4.55
C ILE A 125 -0.47 -3.81 4.37
N ALA A 126 -1.07 -3.63 3.19
CA ALA A 126 -2.22 -4.41 2.79
C ALA A 126 -1.75 -5.80 2.35
N PHE A 127 -2.26 -6.86 3.00
CA PHE A 127 -1.85 -8.21 2.66
C PHE A 127 -2.92 -9.27 2.94
N LEU A 128 -2.72 -10.46 2.36
CA LEU A 128 -3.57 -11.62 2.57
C LEU A 128 -3.44 -12.16 4.00
N ARG A 129 -4.58 -12.39 4.65
CA ARG A 129 -4.63 -12.98 6.00
C ARG A 129 -4.06 -14.38 6.07
N ARG A 130 -4.24 -15.18 5.03
CA ARG A 130 -3.75 -16.57 5.01
C ARG A 130 -2.22 -16.66 4.97
N GLU A 131 -1.56 -15.61 4.45
CA GLU A 131 -0.09 -15.52 4.36
C GLU A 131 0.52 -14.77 5.55
N GLN A 132 -0.28 -14.44 6.57
CA GLN A 132 0.15 -13.65 7.72
C GLN A 132 1.39 -14.20 8.42
N ASN A 133 1.50 -15.53 8.52
CA ASN A 133 2.63 -16.15 9.19
C ASN A 133 3.94 -15.86 8.46
N GLU A 134 3.94 -15.94 7.13
CA GLU A 134 5.11 -15.62 6.32
C GLU A 134 5.41 -14.12 6.38
N LEU A 135 4.39 -13.27 6.24
CA LEU A 135 4.54 -11.81 6.40
C LEU A 135 5.21 -11.46 7.74
N PHE A 136 4.77 -12.08 8.84
CA PHE A 136 5.36 -11.82 10.17
C PHE A 136 6.78 -12.35 10.32
N GLN A 137 7.18 -13.40 9.60
CA GLN A 137 8.56 -13.87 9.66
C GLN A 137 9.53 -12.80 9.13
N TYR A 138 9.20 -12.18 8.00
CA TYR A 138 10.04 -11.15 7.39
C TYR A 138 9.88 -9.78 8.08
N PHE A 139 8.64 -9.33 8.29
CA PHE A 139 8.38 -7.99 8.81
C PHE A 139 8.39 -7.88 10.34
N ARG A 140 8.86 -8.93 11.04
CA ARG A 140 9.04 -8.90 12.51
C ARG A 140 9.88 -7.71 12.97
N ALA A 141 10.92 -7.34 12.21
CA ALA A 141 11.81 -6.23 12.52
C ALA A 141 11.07 -4.90 12.67
N PHE A 142 9.99 -4.70 11.90
CA PHE A 142 9.14 -3.51 11.98
C PHE A 142 8.08 -3.57 13.08
N ASN A 143 7.91 -4.70 13.77
CA ASN A 143 6.88 -4.92 14.80
C ASN A 143 5.45 -4.61 14.29
N ILE A 144 5.14 -5.06 13.08
CA ILE A 144 3.80 -4.92 12.52
C ILE A 144 2.78 -5.81 13.26
N LYS A 145 1.55 -5.33 13.33
CA LYS A 145 0.40 -6.04 13.89
C LYS A 145 -0.79 -5.90 12.94
N PRO A 146 -1.74 -6.86 12.92
CA PRO A 146 -2.97 -6.67 12.18
C PRO A 146 -3.73 -5.49 12.79
N THR A 147 -4.49 -4.76 11.97
CA THR A 147 -5.29 -3.62 12.43
C THR A 147 -6.78 -3.92 12.35
N ASN A 148 -7.59 -3.07 12.98
CA ASN A 148 -9.05 -3.07 12.85
C ASN A 148 -9.55 -2.47 11.52
N PHE A 149 -8.67 -1.99 10.66
CA PHE A 149 -9.04 -1.32 9.42
C PHE A 149 -9.56 -2.32 8.38
N LEU A 150 -10.66 -1.98 7.73
CA LEU A 150 -11.29 -2.80 6.69
C LEU A 150 -10.73 -2.39 5.31
N LEU A 151 -10.02 -3.30 4.65
CA LEU A 151 -9.60 -3.14 3.26
C LEU A 151 -10.73 -3.57 2.33
N GLU A 152 -11.12 -2.68 1.43
CA GLU A 152 -12.09 -2.95 0.37
C GLU A 152 -11.43 -2.67 -0.98
N TYR A 153 -11.59 -3.59 -1.93
CA TYR A 153 -11.07 -3.45 -3.29
C TYR A 153 -12.23 -3.30 -4.29
N ALA A 154 -12.04 -2.47 -5.30
CA ALA A 154 -13.08 -2.05 -6.24
C ALA A 154 -13.67 -3.23 -7.03
N THR A 155 -12.82 -4.12 -7.55
CA THR A 155 -13.21 -5.26 -8.39
C THR A 155 -13.36 -6.58 -7.61
N VAL A 156 -12.85 -6.65 -6.37
CA VAL A 156 -13.02 -7.83 -5.52
C VAL A 156 -14.41 -7.85 -4.91
N SER A 157 -15.09 -9.00 -4.99
CA SER A 157 -16.40 -9.19 -4.39
C SER A 157 -16.39 -8.91 -2.87
N PRO A 158 -17.39 -8.20 -2.30
CA PRO A 158 -17.39 -7.82 -0.88
C PRO A 158 -17.21 -8.97 0.12
N ASN A 159 -17.77 -10.14 -0.19
CA ASN A 159 -17.62 -11.35 0.64
C ASN A 159 -16.18 -11.88 0.72
N LYS A 160 -15.28 -11.44 -0.17
CA LYS A 160 -13.86 -11.79 -0.18
C LYS A 160 -12.98 -10.76 0.53
N TRP A 161 -13.47 -9.55 0.84
CA TRP A 161 -12.67 -8.51 1.51
C TRP A 161 -12.11 -8.97 2.87
N ARG A 162 -12.85 -9.86 3.56
CA ARG A 162 -12.39 -10.51 4.80
C ARG A 162 -11.06 -11.27 4.67
N ASN A 163 -10.64 -11.61 3.46
CA ASN A 163 -9.39 -12.33 3.21
C ASN A 163 -8.16 -11.41 3.30
N TYR A 164 -8.36 -10.09 3.32
CA TYR A 164 -7.31 -9.09 3.40
C TYR A 164 -7.27 -8.47 4.80
N CYS A 165 -6.09 -7.97 5.17
CA CYS A 165 -5.89 -7.21 6.39
C CYS A 165 -4.85 -6.12 6.12
N LEU A 166 -5.07 -4.97 6.73
CA LEU A 166 -4.03 -3.96 6.86
C LEU A 166 -3.20 -4.27 8.11
N TYR A 167 -1.90 -4.43 7.94
CA TYR A 167 -0.91 -4.61 9.00
C TYR A 167 -0.14 -3.32 9.20
N SER A 168 0.16 -2.94 10.44
CA SER A 168 0.85 -1.68 10.73
C SER A 168 1.69 -1.75 12.00
N ASN A 169 2.75 -0.96 12.05
CA ASN A 169 3.52 -0.73 13.28
C ASN A 169 3.13 0.57 14.02
N VAL A 170 2.12 1.29 13.53
CA VAL A 170 1.61 2.54 14.08
C VAL A 170 0.09 2.53 14.25
N ASP A 171 -0.38 3.15 15.32
CA ASP A 171 -1.80 3.46 15.51
C ASP A 171 -2.09 4.86 14.95
N LEU A 172 -3.16 4.99 14.18
CA LEU A 172 -3.62 6.24 13.56
C LEU A 172 -5.10 6.49 13.91
N PRO A 173 -5.66 7.67 13.61
CA PRO A 173 -7.10 7.87 13.61
C PRO A 173 -7.80 6.80 12.75
N GLY A 174 -8.83 6.14 13.29
CA GLY A 174 -9.54 5.06 12.58
C GLY A 174 -8.77 3.74 12.37
N ILE A 175 -7.45 3.69 12.58
CA ILE A 175 -6.60 2.51 12.38
C ILE A 175 -5.90 2.15 13.67
N LYS A 176 -6.37 1.11 14.35
CA LYS A 176 -5.80 0.60 15.60
C LYS A 176 -5.25 -0.80 15.40
N ARG A 177 -4.00 -1.01 15.82
CA ARG A 177 -3.38 -2.32 15.90
C ARG A 177 -4.13 -3.17 16.92
N LEU A 178 -4.44 -4.40 16.53
CA LEU A 178 -5.08 -5.37 17.39
C LEU A 178 -4.02 -5.93 18.33
N ASN A 179 -4.21 -5.72 19.63
CA ASN A 179 -3.46 -6.44 20.64
C ASN A 179 -4.16 -7.78 20.86
N LYS A 180 -3.40 -8.87 20.71
CA LYS A 180 -3.80 -10.16 21.26
C LYS A 180 -3.55 -10.15 22.76
#